data_AF-A0A849VNU7-F1
#
_entry.id   AF-A0A849VNU7-F1
#
_cell.length_a   1.000
_cell.length_b   1.000
_cell.length_c   1.000
_cell.angle_alpha   90.00
_cell.angle_beta   90.00
_cell.angle_gamma   90.00
#
_symmetry.space_group_name_H-M   'P 1'
#
loop_
_entity.id
_entity.type
_entity.pdbx_description
1 polymer ?
#
loop_
_entity_poly.entity_id
_entity_poly.type
_entity_poly.pdbx_seq_one_letter_code
_entity_poly.pdbx_strand_id
1 'polypeptide(L)'
;MDSESHKSTEQKLVYMANQIAGFFHTQPKDEAIVGVAEHINHFWEPRMRSQLFAILDKDGNGLDDLVIAAAKHIRKPGSVPA
;
A
#
# COMPACT_ATOMS: atom_id res chain seq x y z
N MET A 1 -3.18 22.13 -24.77
CA MET A 1 -3.84 20.90 -24.30
C MET A 1 -3.15 20.51 -23.01
N ASP A 2 -3.52 21.20 -21.95
CA ASP A 2 -3.04 20.97 -20.60
C ASP A 2 -3.71 19.71 -20.06
N SER A 3 -2.95 18.64 -19.84
CA SER A 3 -3.21 17.55 -18.89
C SER A 3 -2.57 16.25 -19.34
N GLU A 4 -1.32 15.99 -18.95
CA GLU A 4 -0.88 14.62 -18.64
C GLU A 4 -0.18 14.64 -17.28
N SER A 5 -1.04 14.78 -16.28
CA SER A 5 -0.90 14.45 -14.87
C SER A 5 0.44 13.82 -14.48
N HIS A 6 1.32 14.62 -13.88
CA HIS A 6 2.33 14.11 -12.97
C HIS A 6 1.60 13.45 -11.78
N LYS A 7 1.24 12.16 -11.88
CA LYS A 7 0.72 11.42 -10.73
C LYS A 7 1.75 11.55 -9.60
N SER A 8 1.36 12.21 -8.51
CA SER A 8 2.21 12.40 -7.34
C SER A 8 2.71 11.04 -6.86
N THR A 9 3.90 10.99 -6.27
CA THR A 9 4.52 9.74 -5.77
C THR A 9 3.55 8.90 -4.93
N GLU A 10 2.70 9.55 -4.15
CA GLU A 10 1.65 8.93 -3.34
C GLU A 10 0.58 8.23 -4.17
N GLN A 11 0.07 8.86 -5.23
CA GLN A 11 -0.91 8.25 -6.13
C GLN A 11 -0.34 7.03 -6.85
N LYS A 12 0.97 7.04 -7.16
CA LYS A 12 1.65 5.87 -7.72
C LYS A 12 1.73 4.73 -6.70
N LEU A 13 2.01 5.02 -5.43
CA LEU A 13 2.02 4.01 -4.37
C LEU A 13 0.63 3.41 -4.15
N VAL A 14 -0.42 4.24 -4.09
CA VAL A 14 -1.81 3.77 -4.01
C VAL A 14 -2.14 2.85 -5.18
N TYR A 15 -1.81 3.28 -6.41
CA TYR A 15 -2.03 2.47 -7.60
C TYR A 15 -1.31 1.12 -7.52
N MET A 16 -0.02 1.09 -7.17
CA MET A 16 0.72 -0.17 -7.04
C MET A 16 0.16 -1.08 -5.95
N ALA A 17 -0.20 -0.53 -4.79
CA ALA A 17 -0.81 -1.30 -3.70
C ALA A 17 -2.13 -1.95 -4.14
N ASN A 18 -2.98 -1.19 -4.85
CA ASN A 18 -4.25 -1.71 -5.35
C ASN A 18 -4.06 -2.73 -6.47
N GLN A 19 -3.00 -2.62 -7.29
CA GLN A 19 -2.66 -3.65 -8.27
C GLN A 19 -2.26 -4.98 -7.59
N ILE A 20 -1.48 -4.90 -6.51
CA ILE A 20 -1.14 -6.08 -5.70
C ILE A 20 -2.43 -6.69 -5.12
N ALA A 21 -3.30 -5.87 -4.54
CA ALA A 21 -4.58 -6.36 -4.02
C ALA A 21 -5.46 -7.00 -5.09
N GLY A 22 -5.54 -6.40 -6.28
CA GLY A 22 -6.27 -6.95 -7.43
C GLY A 22 -5.85 -8.36 -7.81
N PHE A 23 -4.56 -8.68 -7.69
CA PHE A 23 -4.05 -10.03 -7.89
C PHE A 23 -4.55 -11.01 -6.82
N PHE A 24 -4.47 -10.59 -5.55
CA PHE A 24 -4.86 -11.42 -4.39
C PHE A 24 -6.38 -11.53 -4.18
N HIS A 25 -7.21 -10.70 -4.81
CA HIS A 25 -8.68 -10.81 -4.79
C HIS A 25 -9.20 -12.17 -5.33
N THR A 26 -8.37 -12.88 -6.09
CA THR A 26 -8.70 -14.25 -6.56
C THR A 26 -8.55 -15.33 -5.49
N GLN A 27 -7.93 -15.01 -4.36
CA GLN A 27 -7.68 -15.92 -3.24
C GLN A 27 -8.69 -15.70 -2.10
N PRO A 28 -8.84 -16.66 -1.17
CA PRO A 28 -9.62 -16.46 0.04
C PRO A 28 -9.17 -15.23 0.82
N LYS A 29 -10.12 -14.49 1.40
CA LYS A 29 -9.85 -13.18 2.03
C LYS A 29 -8.71 -13.21 3.05
N ASP A 30 -8.67 -14.22 3.92
CA ASP A 30 -7.64 -14.33 4.95
C ASP A 30 -6.24 -14.56 4.36
N GLU A 31 -6.14 -15.42 3.33
CA GLU A 31 -4.90 -15.67 2.61
C GLU A 31 -4.47 -14.44 1.80
N ALA A 32 -5.43 -13.77 1.17
CA ALA A 32 -5.20 -12.56 0.38
C ALA A 32 -4.63 -11.42 1.23
N ILE A 33 -5.15 -11.21 2.45
CA ILE A 33 -4.63 -10.20 3.39
C ILE A 33 -3.16 -10.48 3.73
N VAL A 34 -2.85 -11.73 4.07
CA VAL A 34 -1.48 -12.14 4.42
C VAL A 34 -0.56 -12.01 3.21
N GLY A 35 -1.01 -12.46 2.03
CA GLY A 35 -0.25 -12.40 0.78
C GLY A 35 0.09 -10.99 0.33
N VAL A 36 -0.86 -10.04 0.43
CA VAL A 36 -0.59 -8.62 0.15
C VAL A 36 0.46 -8.06 1.11
N ALA A 37 0.33 -8.33 2.41
CA ALA A 37 1.28 -7.84 3.40
C ALA A 37 2.69 -8.41 3.20
N GLU A 38 2.80 -9.71 2.93
CA GLU A 38 4.07 -10.37 2.60
C GLU A 38 4.71 -9.79 1.34
N HIS A 39 3.92 -9.59 0.29
CA HIS A 39 4.41 -9.00 -0.96
C HIS A 39 4.96 -7.59 -0.71
N ILE A 40 4.22 -6.74 0.00
CA ILE A 40 4.71 -5.40 0.34
C ILE A 40 5.96 -5.49 1.23
N ASN A 41 6.00 -6.39 2.22
CA ASN A 41 7.17 -6.54 3.09
C ASN A 41 8.44 -7.00 2.36
N HIS A 42 8.32 -7.87 1.36
CA HIS A 42 9.46 -8.42 0.63
C HIS A 42 9.92 -7.52 -0.52
N PHE A 43 9.01 -6.87 -1.22
CA PHE A 43 9.34 -6.12 -2.43
C PHE A 43 9.41 -4.61 -2.21
N TRP A 44 8.84 -4.08 -1.11
CA TRP A 44 8.86 -2.64 -0.86
C TRP A 44 9.96 -2.25 0.13
N GLU A 45 10.80 -1.32 -0.33
CA GLU A 45 11.75 -0.59 0.48
C GLU A 45 11.11 0.05 1.72
N PRO A 46 11.86 0.20 2.83
CA PRO A 46 11.42 0.87 4.05
C PRO A 46 10.71 2.20 3.80
N ARG A 47 11.27 3.07 2.95
CA ARG A 47 10.67 4.38 2.67
C ARG A 47 9.27 4.29 2.03
N MET A 48 9.07 3.33 1.12
CA MET A 48 7.77 3.14 0.45
C MET A 48 6.71 2.66 1.44
N ARG A 49 7.08 1.75 2.35
CA ARG A 49 6.19 1.32 3.45
C ARG A 49 5.82 2.48 4.37
N SER A 50 6.79 3.33 4.74
CA SER A 50 6.51 4.54 5.53
C SER A 50 5.51 5.47 4.82
N GLN A 51 5.69 5.70 3.52
CA GLN A 51 4.76 6.51 2.73
C GLN A 51 3.37 5.86 2.62
N LEU A 52 3.28 4.53 2.51
CA LEU A 52 2.00 3.81 2.54
C LEU A 52 1.25 4.06 3.85
N PHE A 53 1.93 4.03 4.99
CA PHE A 53 1.33 4.35 6.28
C PHE A 53 0.89 5.81 6.36
N ALA A 54 1.69 6.76 5.86
CA ALA A 54 1.28 8.16 5.80
C ALA A 54 0.05 8.39 4.90
N ILE A 55 -0.12 7.58 3.87
CA ILE A 55 -1.32 7.59 3.01
C ILE A 55 -2.51 6.97 3.73
N LEU A 56 -2.32 5.87 4.46
CA LEU A 56 -3.37 5.23 5.26
C LEU A 56 -3.98 6.17 6.31
N ASP A 57 -3.19 7.06 6.89
CA ASP A 57 -3.64 8.06 7.86
C ASP A 57 -4.48 9.20 7.24
N LYS A 58 -4.55 9.30 5.90
CA LYS A 58 -5.37 10.30 5.21
C LYS A 58 -6.79 9.77 4.96
N ASP A 59 -7.78 10.63 5.18
CA ASP A 59 -9.15 10.38 4.73
C ASP A 59 -9.22 10.27 3.20
N GLY A 60 -9.98 9.30 2.68
CA GLY A 60 -10.11 9.09 1.24
C GLY A 60 -8.81 8.67 0.54
N ASN A 61 -7.97 7.88 1.23
CA ASN A 61 -6.67 7.42 0.73
C ASN A 61 -6.72 6.62 -0.59
N GLY A 62 -7.90 6.15 -1.02
CA GLY A 62 -8.09 5.43 -2.28
C GLY A 62 -7.44 4.05 -2.32
N LEU A 63 -7.05 3.51 -1.16
CA LEU A 63 -6.53 2.16 -1.02
C LEU A 63 -7.67 1.15 -1.02
N ASP A 64 -7.40 -0.02 -1.60
CA ASP A 64 -8.31 -1.17 -1.56
C ASP A 64 -8.46 -1.70 -0.13
N ASP A 65 -9.66 -2.19 0.22
CA ASP A 65 -9.96 -2.75 1.55
C ASP A 65 -8.99 -3.87 1.97
N LEU A 66 -8.50 -4.65 1.00
CA LEU A 66 -7.52 -5.70 1.23
C LEU A 66 -6.17 -5.12 1.67
N VAL A 67 -5.75 -3.99 1.08
CA VAL A 67 -4.51 -3.28 1.48
C VAL A 67 -4.67 -2.70 2.88
N ILE A 68 -5.84 -2.11 3.17
CA ILE A 68 -6.14 -1.54 4.49
C ILE A 68 -6.11 -2.65 5.56
N ALA A 69 -6.69 -3.81 5.28
CA ALA A 69 -6.63 -4.96 6.17
C ALA A 69 -5.20 -5.50 6.32
N ALA A 70 -4.45 -5.60 5.22
CA ALA A 70 -3.06 -6.03 5.20
C ALA A 70 -2.12 -5.08 5.98
N ALA A 71 -2.47 -3.81 6.12
CA ALA A 71 -1.66 -2.81 6.82
C ALA A 71 -1.28 -3.21 8.25
N LYS A 72 -2.11 -4.01 8.93
CA LYS A 72 -1.83 -4.55 10.28
C LYS A 72 -0.67 -5.56 10.31
N HIS A 73 -0.38 -6.17 9.16
CA HIS A 73 0.67 -7.19 8.98
C HIS A 73 1.91 -6.64 8.25
N ILE A 74 1.84 -5.42 7.72
CA ILE A 74 2.98 -4.75 7.09
C ILE A 74 3.92 -4.24 8.18
N ARG A 75 5.21 -4.55 8.03
CA ARG A 75 6.26 -4.09 8.95
C ARG A 75 6.44 -2.59 8.79
N LYS A 76 6.03 -1.82 9.81
CA LYS A 76 6.32 -0.39 9.90
C LYS A 76 7.85 -0.21 9.96
N PRO A 77 8.45 0.54 9.02
CA PRO A 77 9.84 0.94 9.17
C PRO A 77 9.94 1.82 10.41
N GLY A 78 10.89 1.50 11.29
CA GLY A 78 11.03 2.17 12.58
C GLY A 78 11.01 3.69 12.42
N SER A 79 10.13 4.35 13.18
CA SER A 79 10.28 5.74 13.57
C SER A 79 11.73 5.95 13.95
N VAL A 80 12.48 6.71 13.16
CA VAL A 80 13.73 7.30 13.65
C VAL A 80 13.28 8.32 14.69
N PRO A 81 13.57 8.17 16.00
CA PRO A 81 13.47 9.31 16.89
C PRO A 81 14.53 10.32 16.42
N ALA A 82 14.08 11.56 16.22
CA ALA A 82 14.97 12.68 15.96
C ALA A 82 16.07 12.80 17.03
#